data_AF-A0A2N3BZ85-F1
#
_entry.id   AF-A0A2N3BZ85-F1
#
_cell.length_a   1.000
_cell.length_b   1.000
_cell.length_c   1.000
_cell.angle_alpha   90.00
_cell.angle_beta   90.00
_cell.angle_gamma   90.00
#
_symmetry.space_group_name_H-M   'P 1'
#
loop_
_entity.id
_entity.type
_entity.pdbx_description
1 polymer ?
#
loop_
_entity_poly.entity_id
_entity_poly.type
_entity_poly.pdbx_seq_one_letter_code
_entity_poly.pdbx_strand_id
1 'polypeptide(L)'
;MPESAAAPSSAKAVTACVLLIGDEILSGRTRDSNLAYIAAHLNKIGVQVREARVIPDIEETIVAAVNEVRARYDYVFTTGGIGPTHDDITADAIAKAFGVGIGYHPEAVKILDDHYKATGGEFTKARMRMARLPEGASMIENPLSKAPGFQIGNVFV
;
A
#
# COMPACT_ATOMS: atom_id res chain seq x y z
N MET A 1 -44.17 -1.80 -33.63
CA MET A 1 -43.19 -0.85 -33.05
C MET A 1 -42.28 -1.66 -32.15
N PRO A 2 -41.02 -1.94 -32.51
CA PRO A 2 -40.10 -2.58 -31.57
C PRO A 2 -39.66 -1.54 -30.53
N GLU A 3 -39.80 -1.93 -29.27
CA GLU A 3 -39.35 -1.19 -28.09
C GLU A 3 -37.83 -1.05 -28.13
N SER A 4 -37.35 0.20 -28.11
CA SER A 4 -35.93 0.52 -28.03
C SER A 4 -35.43 0.18 -26.63
N ALA A 5 -34.65 -0.90 -26.52
CA ALA A 5 -33.89 -1.18 -25.31
C ALA A 5 -32.83 -0.08 -25.16
N ALA A 6 -32.98 0.75 -24.13
CA ALA A 6 -31.97 1.72 -23.73
C ALA A 6 -30.66 0.99 -23.44
N ALA A 7 -29.57 1.40 -24.09
CA ALA A 7 -28.24 0.89 -23.83
C ALA A 7 -27.88 1.14 -22.34
N PRO A 8 -27.28 0.17 -21.63
CA PRO A 8 -26.86 0.38 -20.26
C PRO A 8 -25.87 1.55 -20.21
N SER A 9 -26.18 2.55 -19.39
CA SER A 9 -25.28 3.65 -19.07
C SER A 9 -23.92 3.09 -18.67
N SER A 10 -22.87 3.44 -19.44
CA SER A 10 -21.51 2.99 -19.16
C SER A 10 -21.00 3.69 -17.90
N ALA A 11 -21.29 3.12 -16.73
CA ALA A 11 -20.65 3.52 -15.50
C ALA A 11 -19.14 3.49 -15.71
N LYS A 12 -18.45 4.62 -15.44
CA LYS A 12 -16.99 4.71 -15.55
C LYS A 12 -16.38 3.53 -14.81
N ALA A 13 -15.59 2.71 -15.50
CA ALA A 13 -14.92 1.58 -14.88
C ALA A 13 -13.99 2.10 -13.77
N VAL A 14 -14.13 1.56 -12.55
CA VAL A 14 -13.24 1.88 -11.44
C VAL A 14 -11.92 1.15 -11.67
N THR A 15 -10.81 1.87 -11.59
CA THR A 15 -9.49 1.38 -11.98
C THR A 15 -8.50 1.41 -10.83
N ALA A 16 -7.55 0.47 -10.87
CA ALA A 16 -6.46 0.40 -9.90
C ALA A 16 -5.10 0.21 -10.56
N CYS A 17 -4.06 0.69 -9.87
CA CYS A 17 -2.67 0.38 -10.14
C CYS A 17 -2.04 -0.34 -8.94
N VAL A 18 -1.11 -1.26 -9.20
CA VAL A 18 -0.33 -1.94 -8.16
C VAL A 18 1.16 -1.60 -8.30
N LEU A 19 1.76 -1.03 -7.26
CA LEU A 19 3.20 -0.78 -7.18
C LEU A 19 3.84 -1.84 -6.28
N LEU A 20 4.63 -2.71 -6.87
CA LEU A 20 5.46 -3.67 -6.17
C LEU A 20 6.83 -3.03 -5.92
N ILE A 21 7.14 -2.75 -4.66
CA ILE A 21 8.35 -2.07 -4.23
C ILE A 21 9.23 -3.14 -3.59
N GLY A 22 10.41 -3.39 -4.17
CA GLY A 22 11.30 -4.44 -3.67
C GLY A 22 12.38 -4.85 -4.67
N ASP A 23 13.64 -4.62 -4.32
CA ASP A 23 14.81 -5.06 -5.09
C ASP A 23 14.90 -6.59 -5.22
N GLU A 24 14.32 -7.35 -4.28
CA GLU A 24 14.25 -8.81 -4.34
C GLU A 24 13.33 -9.32 -5.45
N ILE A 25 12.30 -8.54 -5.82
CA ILE A 25 11.43 -8.87 -6.95
C ILE A 25 12.17 -8.56 -8.25
N LEU A 26 12.84 -7.41 -8.33
CA LEU A 26 13.62 -7.01 -9.52
C LEU A 26 14.80 -7.96 -9.79
N SER A 27 15.47 -8.42 -8.74
CA SER A 27 16.58 -9.38 -8.84
C SER A 27 16.14 -10.83 -9.07
N GLY A 28 14.83 -11.11 -9.00
CA GLY A 28 14.27 -12.45 -9.14
C GLY A 28 14.56 -13.39 -7.97
N ARG A 29 15.09 -12.87 -6.85
CA ARG A 29 15.31 -13.65 -5.61
C ARG A 29 13.97 -14.09 -5.01
N THR A 30 12.96 -13.24 -5.12
CA THR A 30 11.61 -13.50 -4.64
C THR A 30 10.63 -13.47 -5.81
N ARG A 31 9.80 -14.50 -5.92
CA ARG A 31 8.69 -14.51 -6.87
C ARG A 31 7.53 -13.71 -6.28
N ASP A 32 7.07 -12.69 -7.01
CA ASP A 32 5.86 -11.98 -6.62
C ASP A 32 4.64 -12.92 -6.54
N SER A 33 3.90 -12.77 -5.45
CA SER A 33 2.60 -13.41 -5.23
C SER A 33 1.50 -12.40 -4.88
N ASN A 34 1.86 -11.13 -4.67
CA ASN A 34 0.95 -10.09 -4.23
C ASN A 34 0.07 -9.59 -5.39
N LEU A 35 0.63 -9.39 -6.59
CA LEU A 35 -0.14 -8.86 -7.71
C LEU A 35 -1.33 -9.75 -8.06
N ALA A 36 -1.09 -11.06 -8.15
CA ALA A 36 -2.14 -12.03 -8.46
C ALA A 36 -3.24 -12.02 -7.40
N TYR A 37 -2.87 -11.96 -6.12
CA TYR A 37 -3.82 -11.90 -5.00
C TYR A 37 -4.66 -10.62 -5.01
N ILE A 38 -4.02 -9.46 -5.17
CA ILE A 38 -4.67 -8.15 -5.18
C ILE A 38 -5.61 -8.06 -6.39
N ALA A 39 -5.12 -8.37 -7.59
CA ALA A 39 -5.93 -8.32 -8.81
C ALA A 39 -7.14 -9.25 -8.74
N ALA A 40 -6.98 -10.46 -8.19
CA ALA A 40 -8.09 -11.38 -8.01
C ALA A 40 -9.17 -10.85 -7.05
N HIS A 41 -8.78 -10.17 -5.96
CA HIS A 41 -9.73 -9.57 -5.02
C HIS A 41 -10.43 -8.35 -5.61
N LEU A 42 -9.68 -7.44 -6.23
CA LEU A 42 -10.22 -6.23 -6.85
C LEU A 42 -11.20 -6.56 -7.98
N ASN A 43 -10.88 -7.56 -8.81
CA ASN A 43 -11.79 -7.99 -9.87
C ASN A 43 -13.13 -8.50 -9.35
N LYS A 44 -13.17 -9.19 -8.19
CA LYS A 44 -14.42 -9.67 -7.58
C LYS A 44 -15.37 -8.54 -7.17
N ILE A 45 -14.82 -7.37 -6.85
CA ILE A 45 -15.59 -6.19 -6.45
C ILE A 45 -15.76 -5.17 -7.58
N GLY A 46 -15.41 -5.54 -8.82
CA GLY A 46 -15.58 -4.69 -10.00
C GLY A 46 -14.50 -3.63 -10.22
N VAL A 47 -13.39 -3.68 -9.48
CA VAL A 47 -12.23 -2.80 -9.66
C VAL A 47 -11.24 -3.46 -10.61
N GLN A 48 -10.92 -2.78 -11.72
CA GLN A 48 -10.02 -3.31 -12.74
C GLN A 48 -8.59 -2.86 -12.48
N VAL A 49 -7.70 -3.80 -12.20
CA VAL A 49 -6.25 -3.52 -12.21
C VAL A 49 -5.82 -3.30 -13.65
N ARG A 50 -5.39 -2.08 -13.97
CA ARG A 50 -5.03 -1.64 -15.33
C ARG A 50 -3.53 -1.55 -15.55
N GLU A 51 -2.76 -1.44 -14.47
CA GLU A 51 -1.31 -1.31 -14.54
C GLU A 51 -0.68 -1.87 -13.26
N ALA A 52 0.46 -2.55 -13.41
CA ALA A 52 1.31 -2.94 -12.30
C ALA A 52 2.75 -2.57 -12.62
N ARG A 53 3.50 -2.05 -11.65
CA ARG A 53 4.92 -1.71 -11.79
C ARG A 53 5.71 -2.41 -10.70
N VAL A 54 6.85 -2.98 -11.07
CA VAL A 54 7.87 -3.38 -10.10
C VAL A 54 8.93 -2.29 -10.10
N ILE A 55 9.20 -1.69 -8.94
CA ILE A 55 10.12 -0.56 -8.79
C ILE A 55 11.12 -0.82 -7.63
N PRO A 56 12.32 -0.23 -7.70
CA PRO A 56 13.33 -0.41 -6.67
C PRO A 56 13.00 0.37 -5.39
N ASP A 57 13.65 0.01 -4.29
CA ASP A 57 13.60 0.71 -2.99
C ASP A 57 14.38 2.03 -3.02
N ILE A 58 14.01 2.92 -3.94
CA ILE A 58 14.61 4.25 -4.14
C ILE A 58 13.53 5.30 -3.94
N GLU A 59 13.70 6.16 -2.94
CA GLU A 59 12.71 7.16 -2.52
C GLU A 59 12.21 8.02 -3.70
N GLU A 60 13.12 8.57 -4.53
CA GLU A 60 12.72 9.40 -5.67
C GLU A 60 11.88 8.63 -6.68
N THR A 61 12.18 7.34 -6.86
CA THR A 61 11.47 6.48 -7.81
C THR A 61 10.07 6.15 -7.29
N ILE A 62 9.94 5.82 -6.00
CA ILE A 62 8.66 5.57 -5.35
C ILE A 62 7.80 6.84 -5.39
N VAL A 63 8.35 7.99 -5.02
CA VAL A 63 7.64 9.28 -5.02
C VAL A 63 7.14 9.64 -6.41
N ALA A 64 7.97 9.50 -7.44
CA ALA A 64 7.59 9.78 -8.82
C ALA A 64 6.49 8.83 -9.32
N ALA A 65 6.68 7.51 -9.11
CA ALA A 65 5.71 6.51 -9.52
C ALA A 65 4.35 6.72 -8.84
N VAL A 66 4.33 6.92 -7.53
CA VAL A 66 3.11 7.17 -6.75
C VAL A 66 2.38 8.40 -7.25
N ASN A 67 3.09 9.51 -7.47
CA ASN A 67 2.48 10.74 -7.98
C ASN A 67 1.86 10.58 -9.37
N GLU A 68 2.52 9.84 -10.25
CA GLU A 68 2.01 9.56 -11.59
C GLU A 68 0.75 8.68 -11.54
N VAL A 69 0.81 7.55 -10.84
CA VAL A 69 -0.28 6.56 -10.87
C VAL A 69 -1.47 6.99 -10.02
N ARG A 70 -1.28 7.71 -8.91
CA ARG A 70 -2.39 8.20 -8.07
C ARG A 70 -3.25 9.26 -8.77
N ALA A 71 -2.68 9.99 -9.72
CA ALA A 71 -3.41 10.96 -10.53
C ALA A 71 -4.17 10.28 -11.69
N ARG A 72 -3.71 9.10 -12.13
CA ARG A 72 -4.23 8.38 -13.30
C ARG A 72 -5.32 7.35 -12.97
N TYR A 73 -5.25 6.74 -11.78
CA TYR A 73 -6.11 5.63 -11.37
C TYR A 73 -6.98 5.99 -10.17
N ASP A 74 -8.14 5.36 -10.06
CA ASP A 74 -9.05 5.61 -8.93
C ASP A 74 -8.48 5.06 -7.62
N TYR A 75 -7.68 3.97 -7.67
CA TYR A 75 -6.96 3.41 -6.52
C TYR A 75 -5.52 3.00 -6.86
N VAL A 76 -4.63 3.06 -5.86
CA VAL A 76 -3.25 2.60 -5.95
C VAL A 76 -2.95 1.72 -4.75
N PHE A 77 -2.41 0.54 -4.99
CA PHE A 77 -1.99 -0.39 -3.94
C PHE A 77 -0.47 -0.52 -4.01
N THR A 78 0.22 -0.37 -2.90
CA THR A 78 1.64 -0.64 -2.81
C THR A 78 1.89 -1.91 -2.03
N THR A 79 2.97 -2.62 -2.32
CA THR A 79 3.40 -3.78 -1.53
C THR A 79 4.91 -3.74 -1.37
N GLY A 80 5.39 -4.09 -0.17
CA GLY A 80 6.83 -4.09 0.15
C GLY A 80 7.31 -2.78 0.77
N GLY A 81 8.45 -2.83 1.45
CA GLY A 81 9.10 -1.67 2.08
C GLY A 81 8.42 -1.11 3.35
N ILE A 82 7.64 -1.91 4.09
CA ILE A 82 6.94 -1.54 5.35
C ILE A 82 7.42 -2.37 6.55
N GLY A 83 8.51 -3.14 6.40
CA GLY A 83 9.10 -3.90 7.49
C GLY A 83 9.89 -3.04 8.50
N PRO A 84 10.64 -3.71 9.39
CA PRO A 84 11.42 -3.05 10.44
C PRO A 84 12.83 -2.61 9.99
N THR A 85 13.24 -2.87 8.74
CA THR A 85 14.61 -2.62 8.29
C THR A 85 14.79 -1.18 7.79
N HIS A 86 16.02 -0.80 7.44
CA HIS A 86 16.33 0.59 7.05
C HIS A 86 16.01 0.87 5.58
N ASP A 87 16.03 -0.19 4.76
CA ASP A 87 15.57 -0.26 3.38
C ASP A 87 14.04 -0.24 3.26
N ASP A 88 13.30 -0.48 4.36
CA ASP A 88 11.87 -0.23 4.41
C ASP A 88 11.58 1.28 4.48
N ILE A 89 11.46 1.88 3.29
CA ILE A 89 11.27 3.32 3.07
C ILE A 89 9.91 3.69 2.48
N THR A 90 9.01 2.72 2.27
CA THR A 90 7.72 2.96 1.59
C THR A 90 6.88 4.00 2.34
N ALA A 91 6.77 3.90 3.67
CA ALA A 91 5.99 4.87 4.46
C ALA A 91 6.52 6.31 4.32
N ASP A 92 7.85 6.47 4.42
CA ASP A 92 8.54 7.76 4.25
C ASP A 92 8.33 8.34 2.84
N ALA A 93 8.51 7.51 1.81
CA ALA A 93 8.31 7.90 0.43
C ALA A 93 6.86 8.30 0.13
N ILE A 94 5.89 7.60 0.72
CA ILE A 94 4.47 7.96 0.58
C ILE A 94 4.17 9.30 1.26
N ALA A 95 4.67 9.53 2.48
CA ALA A 95 4.52 10.84 3.13
C ALA A 95 5.09 11.98 2.26
N LYS A 96 6.29 11.78 1.69
CA LYS A 96 6.92 12.72 0.77
C LYS A 96 6.11 12.94 -0.51
N ALA A 97 5.53 11.89 -1.08
CA ALA A 97 4.67 12.01 -2.27
C ALA A 97 3.39 12.83 -2.00
N PHE A 98 2.86 12.76 -0.78
CA PHE A 98 1.70 13.55 -0.36
C PHE A 98 2.07 14.93 0.19
N GLY A 99 3.36 15.23 0.39
CA GLY A 99 3.82 16.49 0.95
C GLY A 99 3.44 16.69 2.41
N VAL A 100 3.31 15.60 3.16
CA VAL A 100 2.89 15.59 4.58
C VAL A 100 4.01 15.12 5.49
N GLY A 101 3.90 15.42 6.79
CA GLY A 101 4.81 14.86 7.80
C GLY A 101 4.61 13.34 7.96
N ILE A 102 5.57 12.70 8.63
CA ILE A 102 5.49 11.29 9.04
C ILE A 102 5.99 11.14 10.47
N GLY A 103 5.23 10.41 11.29
CA GLY A 103 5.53 10.22 12.70
C GLY A 103 5.00 8.89 13.22
N TYR A 104 5.36 8.57 14.46
CA TYR A 104 4.85 7.37 15.13
C TYR A 104 3.39 7.58 15.50
N HIS A 105 2.51 6.71 14.99
CA HIS A 105 1.10 6.74 15.34
C HIS A 105 0.89 6.07 16.72
N PRO A 106 0.32 6.77 17.72
CA PRO A 106 0.21 6.24 19.09
C PRO A 106 -0.51 4.90 19.17
N GLU A 107 -1.56 4.71 18.36
CA GLU A 107 -2.31 3.47 18.32
C GLU A 107 -1.53 2.32 17.67
N ALA A 108 -0.78 2.60 16.60
CA ALA A 108 0.08 1.61 15.94
C ALA A 108 1.19 1.15 16.88
N VAL A 109 1.78 2.08 17.62
CA VAL A 109 2.78 1.80 18.67
C VAL A 109 2.17 0.89 19.74
N LYS A 110 0.96 1.20 20.21
CA LYS A 110 0.28 0.40 21.23
C LYS A 110 -0.01 -1.03 20.74
N ILE A 111 -0.53 -1.18 19.53
CA ILE A 111 -0.84 -2.48 18.93
C ILE A 111 0.42 -3.35 18.83
N LEU A 112 1.54 -2.76 18.37
CA LEU A 112 2.81 -3.48 18.27
C LEU A 112 3.40 -3.83 19.64
N ASP A 113 3.37 -2.90 20.58
CA ASP A 113 3.87 -3.12 21.94
C ASP A 113 3.10 -4.25 22.65
N ASP A 114 1.77 -4.24 22.57
CA ASP A 114 0.92 -5.30 23.13
C ASP A 114 1.21 -6.66 22.45
N HIS A 115 1.40 -6.67 21.13
CA HIS A 115 1.72 -7.89 20.38
C HIS A 115 3.06 -8.50 20.78
N TYR A 116 4.12 -7.68 20.88
CA TYR A 116 5.43 -8.16 21.26
C TYR A 116 5.48 -8.64 22.72
N LYS A 117 4.80 -7.94 23.64
CA LYS A 117 4.62 -8.41 25.02
C LYS A 117 3.91 -9.75 25.09
N ALA A 118 2.84 -9.95 24.32
CA ALA A 118 2.07 -11.19 24.32
C ALA A 118 2.84 -12.37 23.68
N THR A 119 3.72 -12.10 22.72
CA THR A 119 4.51 -13.12 22.02
C THR A 119 5.89 -13.37 22.63
N GLY A 120 6.23 -12.67 23.71
CA GLY A 120 7.53 -12.79 24.40
C GLY A 120 8.70 -12.13 23.66
N GLY A 121 8.41 -11.28 22.67
CA GLY A 121 9.41 -10.52 21.93
C GLY A 121 9.63 -9.12 22.50
N GLU A 122 10.78 -8.53 22.19
CA GLU A 122 11.10 -7.15 22.57
C GLU A 122 10.62 -6.16 21.50
N PHE A 123 9.92 -5.10 21.89
CA PHE A 123 9.58 -4.01 20.98
C PHE A 123 10.77 -3.06 20.80
N THR A 124 11.63 -3.39 19.83
CA THR A 124 12.88 -2.66 19.55
C THR A 124 12.63 -1.37 18.76
N LYS A 125 13.62 -0.46 18.74
CA LYS A 125 13.60 0.75 17.89
C LYS A 125 13.40 0.44 16.40
N ALA A 126 13.93 -0.67 15.90
CA ALA A 126 13.73 -1.10 14.53
C ALA A 126 12.25 -1.44 14.26
N ARG A 127 11.62 -2.18 15.19
CA ARG A 127 10.19 -2.53 15.11
C ARG A 127 9.28 -1.33 15.25
N MET A 128 9.72 -0.30 15.98
CA MET A 128 9.00 0.96 16.11
C MET A 128 8.81 1.66 14.76
N ARG A 129 9.72 1.45 13.79
CA ARG A 129 9.58 2.01 12.42
C ARG A 129 8.28 1.59 11.74
N MET A 130 7.79 0.38 12.01
CA MET A 130 6.52 -0.14 11.46
C MET A 130 5.28 0.58 12.04
N ALA A 131 5.45 1.44 13.05
CA ALA A 131 4.38 2.29 13.59
C ALA A 131 4.36 3.70 12.96
N ARG A 132 5.20 3.96 11.94
CA ARG A 132 5.26 5.28 11.30
C ARG A 132 4.19 5.40 10.23
N LEU A 133 3.31 6.38 10.38
CA LEU A 133 2.26 6.68 9.42
C LEU A 133 2.39 8.13 8.94
N PRO A 134 2.09 8.42 7.65
CA PRO A 134 1.95 9.79 7.17
C PRO A 134 0.84 10.54 7.92
N GLU A 135 1.02 11.83 8.13
CA GLU A 135 -0.02 12.68 8.72
C GLU A 135 -1.28 12.68 7.84
N GLY A 136 -2.44 12.48 8.48
CA GLY A 136 -3.73 12.39 7.78
C GLY A 136 -4.02 11.03 7.14
N ALA A 137 -3.15 10.03 7.32
CA ALA A 137 -3.42 8.66 6.89
C ALA A 137 -4.38 7.95 7.86
N SER A 138 -5.26 7.10 7.30
CA SER A 138 -6.12 6.18 8.06
C SER A 138 -5.38 4.86 8.25
N MET A 139 -5.35 4.36 9.49
CA MET A 139 -4.71 3.08 9.80
C MET A 139 -5.51 1.90 9.23
N ILE A 140 -4.82 0.92 8.67
CA ILE A 140 -5.39 -0.36 8.23
C ILE A 140 -4.86 -1.46 9.15
N GLU A 141 -5.75 -2.11 9.87
CA GLU A 141 -5.38 -3.18 10.79
C GLU A 141 -4.81 -4.40 10.03
N ASN A 142 -3.67 -4.91 10.50
CA ASN A 142 -3.10 -6.15 10.02
C ASN A 142 -3.28 -7.25 11.07
N PRO A 143 -4.23 -8.18 10.90
CA PRO A 143 -4.48 -9.21 11.91
C PRO A 143 -3.32 -10.20 12.05
N LEU A 144 -2.48 -10.37 11.02
CA LEU A 144 -1.39 -11.36 10.96
C LEU A 144 -0.11 -10.85 11.63
N SER A 145 0.46 -9.76 11.14
CA SER A 145 1.74 -9.24 11.66
C SER A 145 1.59 -8.20 12.77
N LYS A 146 0.38 -7.67 12.97
CA LYS A 146 0.06 -6.51 13.82
C LYS A 146 0.75 -5.20 13.42
N ALA A 147 1.67 -5.22 12.46
CA ALA A 147 2.20 -4.02 11.81
C ALA A 147 1.11 -3.45 10.89
N PRO A 148 0.54 -2.28 11.23
CA PRO A 148 -0.59 -1.74 10.48
C PRO A 148 -0.13 -1.26 9.11
N GLY A 149 -0.98 -1.49 8.11
CA GLY A 149 -0.94 -0.74 6.87
C GLY A 149 -1.58 0.64 7.06
N PHE A 150 -1.65 1.43 5.99
CA PHE A 150 -2.36 2.69 6.03
C PHE A 150 -2.91 3.09 4.66
N GLN A 151 -3.90 3.98 4.69
CA GLN A 151 -4.49 4.60 3.52
C GLN A 151 -4.29 6.11 3.60
N ILE A 152 -3.83 6.73 2.51
CA ILE A 152 -3.85 8.19 2.36
C ILE A 152 -4.37 8.53 0.95
N GLY A 153 -5.45 9.31 0.91
CA GLY A 153 -6.19 9.55 -0.34
C GLY A 153 -6.63 8.23 -0.99
N ASN A 154 -6.23 8.02 -2.24
CA ASN A 154 -6.49 6.80 -3.01
C ASN A 154 -5.34 5.78 -2.99
N VAL A 155 -4.34 5.97 -2.13
CA VAL A 155 -3.18 5.07 -2.03
C VAL A 155 -3.29 4.22 -0.76
N PHE A 156 -3.13 2.91 -0.93
CA PHE A 156 -3.18 1.88 0.11
C PHE A 156 -1.81 1.22 0.23
N VAL A 157 -1.32 1.14 1.46
CA VAL A 157 0.01 0.65 1.83
C VAL A 157 -0.13 -0.47 2.84
#